data_AF-A0A7Y9JZS8-F1
#
_entry.id   AF-A0A7Y9JZS8-F1
#
_cell.length_a   1.000
_cell.length_b   1.000
_cell.length_c   1.000
_cell.angle_alpha   90.00
_cell.angle_beta   90.00
_cell.angle_gamma   90.00
#
_symmetry.space_group_name_H-M   'P 1'
#
loop_
_entity.id
_entity.type
_entity.pdbx_description
1 polymer ?
#
loop_
_entity_poly.entity_id
_entity_poly.type
_entity_poly.pdbx_seq_one_letter_code
_entity_poly.pdbx_strand_id
1 'polypeptide(L)'
;MATIDAQALLSGWAVSATRMDEFTVVADLTDAAAQASPGDELAVERACAAILAERPATASALLGDVDREAAVADATTWKDVVALAAWAAQGDRDALASLLRAGGRLQGQHVAPHAYLLAAAAEQAGQDDVADSAWRTVATSATPTMVVLRRRAVADVLRRSTTSPSAAAATVEAAARAVAGMYPQPEDHLHPTLDVVERLEARDDRAGARLLLEAMVALRPDVAGLRALLDERAPAAAPLRTTVLRATAVVVAAALVALSVTQGLTSLVAGAGIVAAGIVWVLAGQRPTAGLTRTDRRAVWRVRQLLGDDDQTLDPLTRRVLGGVVGAALLVVPTVMTLGGLAEDPLADVAQTPEFSAASFCVLTLVACLGVAAGVWRLKAGIRLTARKRRAQQQSAMNSQARECLCLGTIGLRGTEADTYLDAHLVPAEADVEALVPDLSPAAGSGHRCPVSDTPWLAVRAPGRATLLVRGVLTRVPEPVADAAGGYI
;
A
#
# COMPACT_ATOMS: atom_id res chain seq x y z
N MET A 1 3.09 2.53 -50.15
CA MET A 1 3.61 3.03 -48.85
C MET A 1 3.29 2.00 -47.79
N ALA A 2 4.16 1.72 -46.82
CA ALA A 2 3.81 0.77 -45.77
C ALA A 2 2.80 1.41 -44.81
N THR A 3 1.72 0.69 -44.49
CA THR A 3 0.67 1.14 -43.55
C THR A 3 0.95 0.58 -42.16
N ILE A 4 0.52 1.29 -41.11
CA ILE A 4 0.64 0.78 -39.74
C ILE A 4 -0.38 -0.35 -39.55
N ASP A 5 0.08 -1.45 -38.99
CA ASP A 5 -0.80 -2.51 -38.48
C ASP A 5 -1.48 -2.03 -37.20
N ALA A 6 -2.71 -1.52 -37.36
CA ALA A 6 -3.52 -1.01 -36.26
C ALA A 6 -3.78 -2.08 -35.19
N GLN A 7 -4.00 -3.34 -35.60
CA GLN A 7 -4.25 -4.44 -34.67
C GLN A 7 -3.00 -4.72 -33.82
N ALA A 8 -1.81 -4.76 -34.43
CA ALA A 8 -0.56 -4.96 -33.71
C ALA A 8 -0.28 -3.82 -32.71
N LEU A 9 -0.54 -2.58 -33.10
CA LEU A 9 -0.36 -1.41 -32.25
C LEU A 9 -1.28 -1.43 -31.02
N LEU A 10 -2.59 -1.59 -31.25
CA LEU A 10 -3.61 -1.63 -30.20
C LEU A 10 -3.41 -2.84 -29.27
N SER A 11 -3.11 -4.02 -29.82
CA SER A 11 -2.81 -5.22 -29.03
C SER A 11 -1.52 -5.04 -28.22
N GLY A 12 -0.51 -4.36 -28.76
CA GLY A 12 0.71 -4.01 -28.03
C GLY A 12 0.43 -3.14 -26.81
N TRP A 13 -0.39 -2.09 -26.96
CA TRP A 13 -0.83 -1.28 -25.82
C TRP A 13 -1.67 -2.09 -24.82
N ALA A 14 -2.58 -2.97 -25.31
CA ALA A 14 -3.42 -3.81 -24.46
C ALA A 14 -2.59 -4.81 -23.63
N VAL A 15 -1.56 -5.43 -24.22
CA VAL A 15 -0.64 -6.33 -23.50
C VAL A 15 0.12 -5.59 -22.41
N SER A 16 0.63 -4.40 -22.71
CA SER A 16 1.30 -3.55 -21.72
C SER A 16 0.35 -3.13 -20.59
N ALA A 17 -0.87 -2.72 -20.91
CA ALA A 17 -1.91 -2.38 -19.94
C ALA A 17 -2.33 -3.59 -19.09
N THR A 18 -2.40 -4.78 -19.67
CA THR A 18 -2.72 -6.03 -18.97
C THR A 18 -1.68 -6.35 -17.91
N ARG A 19 -0.40 -6.20 -18.23
CA ARG A 19 0.70 -6.42 -17.26
C ARG A 19 0.71 -5.38 -16.13
N MET A 20 0.00 -4.27 -16.29
CA MET A 20 -0.17 -3.22 -15.28
C MET A 20 -1.52 -3.31 -14.55
N ASP A 21 -2.36 -4.30 -14.89
CA ASP A 21 -3.74 -4.51 -14.43
C ASP A 21 -4.67 -3.30 -14.65
N GLU A 22 -4.52 -2.64 -15.80
CA GLU A 22 -5.40 -1.54 -16.19
C GLU A 22 -6.57 -2.07 -17.04
N PHE A 23 -7.38 -2.95 -16.44
CA PHE A 23 -8.33 -3.78 -17.17
C PHE A 23 -9.41 -3.01 -17.93
N THR A 24 -9.84 -1.84 -17.44
CA THR A 24 -10.72 -0.95 -18.21
C THR A 24 -10.06 -0.52 -19.51
N VAL A 25 -8.79 -0.08 -19.46
CA VAL A 25 -7.99 0.32 -20.63
C VAL A 25 -7.75 -0.89 -21.54
N VAL A 26 -7.51 -2.08 -20.99
CA VAL A 26 -7.38 -3.32 -21.78
C VAL A 26 -8.67 -3.63 -22.53
N ALA A 27 -9.83 -3.55 -21.86
CA ALA A 27 -11.13 -3.81 -22.50
C ALA A 27 -11.38 -2.82 -23.65
N ASP A 28 -11.15 -1.52 -23.41
CA ASP A 28 -11.38 -0.49 -24.43
C ASP A 28 -10.40 -0.64 -25.62
N LEU A 29 -9.12 -0.96 -25.36
CA LEU A 29 -8.12 -1.21 -26.41
C LEU A 29 -8.40 -2.47 -27.23
N THR A 30 -8.84 -3.56 -26.58
CA THR A 30 -9.18 -4.81 -27.26
C THR A 30 -10.48 -4.70 -28.07
N ASP A 31 -11.44 -3.92 -27.59
CA ASP A 31 -12.63 -3.56 -28.36
C ASP A 31 -12.28 -2.72 -29.59
N ALA A 32 -11.41 -1.72 -29.46
CA ALA A 32 -10.90 -0.94 -30.59
C ALA A 32 -10.13 -1.81 -31.61
N ALA A 33 -9.29 -2.73 -31.14
CA ALA A 33 -8.55 -3.65 -32.00
C ALA A 33 -9.47 -4.53 -32.85
N ALA A 34 -10.54 -5.07 -32.25
CA ALA A 34 -11.51 -5.88 -32.96
C ALA A 34 -12.37 -5.08 -33.96
N GLN A 35 -12.59 -3.78 -33.73
CA GLN A 35 -13.24 -2.91 -34.71
C GLN A 35 -12.35 -2.67 -35.94
N ALA A 36 -11.03 -2.58 -35.75
CA ALA A 36 -10.07 -2.42 -36.83
C ALA A 36 -9.88 -3.70 -37.66
N SER A 37 -9.99 -4.88 -37.05
CA SER A 37 -9.81 -6.19 -37.69
C SER A 37 -10.71 -7.23 -37.03
N PRO A 38 -11.92 -7.48 -37.58
CA PRO A 38 -12.86 -8.44 -37.01
C PRO A 38 -12.33 -9.87 -37.13
N GLY A 39 -12.12 -10.56 -36.00
CA GLY A 39 -11.71 -11.96 -35.95
C GLY A 39 -12.21 -12.67 -34.69
N ASP A 40 -12.56 -13.95 -34.82
CA ASP A 40 -13.18 -14.75 -33.74
C ASP A 40 -12.22 -15.02 -32.57
N GLU A 41 -10.90 -15.08 -32.82
CA GLU A 41 -9.90 -15.34 -31.78
C GLU A 41 -9.85 -14.23 -30.71
N LEU A 42 -10.19 -12.99 -31.09
CA LEU A 42 -10.24 -11.85 -30.17
C LEU A 42 -11.44 -11.90 -29.21
N ALA A 43 -12.48 -12.69 -29.50
CA ALA A 43 -13.70 -12.71 -28.68
C ALA A 43 -13.41 -13.19 -27.24
N VAL A 44 -12.55 -14.21 -27.09
CA VAL A 44 -12.19 -14.76 -25.76
C VAL A 44 -11.33 -13.78 -24.97
N GLU A 45 -10.37 -13.12 -25.62
CA GLU A 45 -9.50 -12.12 -24.97
C GLU A 45 -10.32 -10.90 -24.53
N ARG A 46 -11.23 -10.42 -25.39
CA ARG A 46 -12.16 -9.33 -25.07
C ARG A 46 -13.10 -9.71 -23.92
N ALA A 47 -13.61 -10.94 -23.91
CA ALA A 47 -14.45 -11.42 -22.81
C ALA A 47 -13.67 -11.46 -21.49
N CYS A 48 -12.42 -11.94 -21.49
CA CYS A 48 -11.53 -11.88 -20.32
C CYS A 48 -11.33 -10.44 -19.83
N ALA A 49 -10.99 -9.52 -20.74
CA ALA A 49 -10.78 -8.11 -20.41
C ALA A 49 -12.06 -7.47 -19.84
N ALA A 50 -13.22 -7.77 -20.43
CA ALA A 50 -14.51 -7.28 -19.97
C ALA A 50 -14.88 -7.79 -18.56
N ILE A 51 -14.63 -9.06 -18.24
CA ILE A 51 -14.83 -9.59 -16.87
C ILE A 51 -13.95 -8.83 -15.87
N LEU A 52 -12.66 -8.66 -16.19
CA LEU A 52 -11.71 -7.99 -15.31
C LEU A 52 -11.95 -6.48 -15.20
N ALA A 53 -12.63 -5.88 -16.18
CA ALA A 53 -13.09 -4.50 -16.19
C ALA A 53 -14.47 -4.31 -15.52
N GLU A 54 -15.00 -5.32 -14.83
CA GLU A 54 -16.31 -5.30 -14.17
C GLU A 54 -17.50 -5.12 -15.14
N ARG A 55 -17.38 -5.67 -16.37
CA ARG A 55 -18.40 -5.67 -17.43
C ARG A 55 -18.83 -7.10 -17.82
N PRO A 56 -19.34 -7.93 -16.89
CA PRO A 56 -19.56 -9.36 -17.15
C PRO A 56 -20.71 -9.66 -18.13
N ALA A 57 -21.68 -8.75 -18.25
CA ALA A 57 -22.74 -8.85 -19.26
C ALA A 57 -22.17 -8.73 -20.68
N THR A 58 -21.22 -7.81 -20.91
CA THR A 58 -20.52 -7.67 -22.19
C THR A 58 -19.73 -8.93 -22.52
N ALA A 59 -19.03 -9.50 -21.54
CA ALA A 59 -18.31 -10.76 -21.72
C ALA A 59 -19.23 -11.92 -22.12
N SER A 60 -20.41 -12.01 -21.50
CA SER A 60 -21.39 -13.05 -21.85
C SER A 60 -21.97 -12.87 -23.24
N ALA A 61 -22.20 -11.63 -23.68
CA ALA A 61 -22.67 -11.34 -25.04
C ALA A 61 -21.63 -11.74 -26.09
N LEU A 62 -20.34 -11.50 -25.82
CA LEU A 62 -19.23 -11.91 -26.69
C LEU A 62 -19.09 -13.44 -26.80
N LEU A 63 -19.54 -14.17 -25.79
CA LEU A 63 -19.49 -15.63 -25.70
C LEU A 63 -20.87 -16.29 -25.85
N GLY A 64 -21.80 -15.61 -26.54
CA GLY A 64 -23.19 -16.05 -26.66
C GLY A 64 -23.40 -17.39 -27.39
N ASP A 65 -22.36 -17.91 -28.03
CA ASP A 65 -22.35 -19.21 -28.71
C ASP A 65 -21.98 -20.40 -27.79
N VAL A 66 -21.54 -20.14 -26.54
CA VAL A 66 -21.21 -21.19 -25.58
C VAL A 66 -22.48 -21.76 -24.94
N ASP A 67 -22.67 -23.07 -25.02
CA ASP A 67 -23.76 -23.77 -24.33
C ASP A 67 -23.52 -23.78 -22.80
N ARG A 68 -24.37 -23.07 -22.07
CA ARG A 68 -24.31 -22.95 -20.61
C ARG A 68 -24.47 -24.29 -19.90
N GLU A 69 -25.39 -25.14 -20.34
CA GLU A 69 -25.65 -26.41 -19.65
C GLU A 69 -24.45 -27.35 -19.79
N ALA A 70 -23.87 -27.42 -20.99
CA ALA A 70 -22.66 -28.18 -21.26
C ALA A 70 -21.46 -27.65 -20.45
N ALA A 71 -21.21 -26.34 -20.47
CA ALA A 71 -20.08 -25.74 -19.75
C ALA A 71 -20.18 -25.87 -18.22
N VAL A 72 -21.39 -25.77 -17.65
CA VAL A 72 -21.62 -25.96 -16.20
C VAL A 72 -21.45 -27.43 -15.82
N ALA A 73 -21.90 -28.37 -16.66
CA ALA A 73 -21.72 -29.80 -16.42
C ALA A 73 -20.25 -30.20 -16.50
N ASP A 74 -19.56 -29.77 -17.56
CA ASP A 74 -18.16 -30.06 -17.80
C ASP A 74 -17.48 -29.04 -18.73
N ALA A 75 -16.79 -28.04 -18.16
CA ALA A 75 -15.97 -27.12 -18.96
C ALA A 75 -14.75 -27.85 -19.55
N THR A 76 -14.70 -27.93 -20.88
CA THR A 76 -13.68 -28.68 -21.63
C THR A 76 -12.68 -27.77 -22.33
N THR A 77 -13.06 -26.54 -22.65
CA THR A 77 -12.23 -25.56 -23.36
C THR A 77 -11.92 -24.33 -22.50
N TRP A 78 -10.89 -23.56 -22.88
CA TRP A 78 -10.64 -22.26 -22.24
C TRP A 78 -11.80 -21.29 -22.43
N LYS A 79 -12.48 -21.34 -23.59
CA LYS A 79 -13.67 -20.53 -23.87
C LYS A 79 -14.79 -20.83 -22.87
N ASP A 80 -15.01 -22.10 -22.54
CA ASP A 80 -16.00 -22.52 -21.51
C ASP A 80 -15.64 -21.94 -20.13
N VAL A 81 -14.36 -21.94 -19.77
CA VAL A 81 -13.88 -21.38 -18.50
C VAL A 81 -14.14 -19.87 -18.41
N VAL A 82 -13.91 -19.13 -19.50
CA VAL A 82 -14.18 -17.68 -19.55
C VAL A 82 -15.69 -17.42 -19.50
N ALA A 83 -16.51 -18.22 -20.18
CA ALA A 83 -17.96 -18.12 -20.10
C ALA A 83 -18.49 -18.38 -18.68
N LEU A 84 -17.98 -19.42 -18.01
CA LEU A 84 -18.28 -19.69 -16.59
C LEU A 84 -17.94 -18.50 -15.69
N ALA A 85 -16.78 -17.86 -15.92
CA ALA A 85 -16.39 -16.66 -15.16
C ALA A 85 -17.33 -15.47 -15.41
N ALA A 86 -17.79 -15.26 -16.65
CA ALA A 86 -18.74 -14.21 -16.97
C ALA A 86 -20.11 -14.42 -16.30
N TRP A 87 -20.64 -15.64 -16.29
CA TRP A 87 -21.90 -15.96 -15.60
C TRP A 87 -21.74 -15.92 -14.08
N ALA A 88 -20.63 -16.45 -13.55
CA ALA A 88 -20.33 -16.39 -12.13
C ALA A 88 -20.29 -14.93 -11.64
N ALA A 89 -19.63 -14.03 -12.37
CA ALA A 89 -19.57 -12.60 -12.07
C ALA A 89 -20.96 -11.91 -12.06
N GLN A 90 -21.94 -12.46 -12.78
CA GLN A 90 -23.35 -12.01 -12.75
C GLN A 90 -24.16 -12.63 -11.61
N GLY A 91 -23.55 -13.46 -10.75
CA GLY A 91 -24.19 -14.08 -9.60
C GLY A 91 -24.66 -15.52 -9.82
N ASP A 92 -24.31 -16.16 -10.94
CA ASP A 92 -24.61 -17.58 -11.18
C ASP A 92 -23.74 -18.48 -10.28
N ARG A 93 -24.36 -19.05 -9.25
CA ARG A 93 -23.68 -19.90 -8.26
C ARG A 93 -23.21 -21.23 -8.82
N ASP A 94 -23.95 -21.80 -9.77
CA ASP A 94 -23.59 -23.08 -10.39
C ASP A 94 -22.38 -22.88 -11.30
N ALA A 95 -22.37 -21.77 -12.06
CA ALA A 95 -21.21 -21.39 -12.86
C ALA A 95 -19.97 -21.15 -11.98
N LEU A 96 -20.11 -20.47 -10.83
CA LEU A 96 -18.99 -20.27 -9.91
C LEU A 96 -18.45 -21.58 -9.34
N ALA A 97 -19.34 -22.50 -8.94
CA ALA A 97 -18.94 -23.81 -8.44
C ALA A 97 -18.20 -24.63 -9.52
N SER A 98 -18.65 -24.56 -10.78
CA SER A 98 -17.96 -25.19 -11.92
C SER A 98 -16.64 -24.50 -12.25
N LEU A 99 -16.55 -23.18 -12.17
CA LEU A 99 -15.30 -22.42 -12.34
C LEU A 99 -14.24 -22.81 -11.31
N LEU A 100 -14.65 -23.01 -10.05
CA LEU A 100 -13.78 -23.51 -8.98
C LEU A 100 -13.23 -24.91 -9.30
N ARG A 101 -14.10 -25.82 -9.76
CA ARG A 101 -13.70 -27.19 -10.14
C ARG A 101 -12.78 -27.21 -11.36
N ALA A 102 -13.02 -26.33 -12.34
CA ALA A 102 -12.20 -26.24 -13.55
C ALA A 102 -10.72 -25.98 -13.22
N GLY A 103 -10.44 -25.17 -12.19
CA GLY A 103 -9.07 -24.86 -11.75
C GLY A 103 -8.22 -26.08 -11.41
N GLY A 104 -8.82 -27.16 -10.88
CA GLY A 104 -8.12 -28.38 -10.54
C GLY A 104 -7.63 -29.20 -11.74
N ARG A 105 -8.10 -28.88 -12.95
CA ARG A 105 -7.78 -29.59 -14.20
C ARG A 105 -6.86 -28.79 -15.13
N LEU A 106 -6.74 -27.48 -14.90
CA LEU A 106 -5.93 -26.62 -15.72
C LEU A 106 -4.43 -26.85 -15.47
N GLN A 107 -3.66 -26.83 -16.55
CA GLN A 107 -2.20 -26.93 -16.53
C GLN A 107 -1.59 -25.85 -17.43
N GLY A 108 -0.32 -25.51 -17.16
CA GLY A 108 0.45 -24.59 -18.00
C GLY A 108 -0.06 -23.14 -17.96
N GLN A 109 -0.15 -22.53 -19.14
CA GLN A 109 -0.34 -21.08 -19.32
C GLN A 109 -1.68 -20.53 -18.80
N HIS A 110 -2.68 -21.38 -18.58
CA HIS A 110 -4.03 -20.95 -18.17
C HIS A 110 -4.22 -20.89 -16.64
N VAL A 111 -3.27 -21.38 -15.84
CA VAL A 111 -3.41 -21.43 -14.38
C VAL A 111 -3.50 -20.03 -13.77
N ALA A 112 -2.59 -19.12 -14.14
CA ALA A 112 -2.62 -17.75 -13.63
C ALA A 112 -3.83 -16.94 -14.13
N PRO A 113 -4.16 -16.94 -15.45
CA PRO A 113 -5.39 -16.31 -15.95
C PRO A 113 -6.67 -16.84 -15.28
N HIS A 114 -6.77 -18.15 -15.05
CA HIS A 114 -7.91 -18.73 -14.34
C HIS A 114 -8.05 -18.18 -12.92
N ALA A 115 -6.95 -18.12 -12.17
CA ALA A 115 -6.97 -17.58 -10.81
C ALA A 115 -7.42 -16.10 -10.78
N TYR A 116 -7.01 -15.30 -11.78
CA TYR A 116 -7.50 -13.93 -11.97
C TYR A 116 -9.00 -13.88 -12.24
N LEU A 117 -9.48 -14.68 -13.21
CA LEU A 117 -10.90 -14.72 -13.57
C LEU A 117 -11.76 -15.19 -12.40
N LEU A 118 -11.32 -16.23 -11.68
CA LEU A 118 -12.00 -16.72 -10.48
C LEU A 118 -12.07 -15.63 -9.40
N ALA A 119 -10.96 -14.94 -9.14
CA ALA A 119 -10.92 -13.89 -8.13
C ALA A 119 -11.87 -12.73 -8.48
N ALA A 120 -11.82 -12.24 -9.71
CA ALA A 120 -12.68 -11.15 -10.18
C ALA A 120 -14.16 -11.55 -10.23
N ALA A 121 -14.48 -12.75 -10.71
CA ALA A 121 -15.85 -13.24 -10.78
C ALA A 121 -16.45 -13.45 -9.38
N ALA A 122 -15.69 -14.06 -8.46
CA ALA A 122 -16.12 -14.23 -7.08
C ALA A 122 -16.35 -12.88 -6.38
N GLU A 123 -15.48 -11.90 -6.63
CA GLU A 123 -15.61 -10.54 -6.07
C GLU A 123 -16.90 -9.86 -6.58
N GLN A 124 -17.15 -9.88 -7.89
CA GLN A 124 -18.36 -9.31 -8.48
C GLN A 124 -19.65 -10.03 -8.04
N ALA A 125 -19.56 -11.32 -7.73
CA ALA A 125 -20.66 -12.11 -7.19
C ALA A 125 -20.88 -11.92 -5.67
N GLY A 126 -20.07 -11.10 -5.00
CA GLY A 126 -20.09 -10.93 -3.54
C GLY A 126 -19.65 -12.19 -2.76
N GLN A 127 -18.90 -13.09 -3.40
CA GLN A 127 -18.33 -14.31 -2.80
C GLN A 127 -16.94 -14.03 -2.24
N ASP A 128 -16.97 -13.17 -1.24
CA ASP A 128 -15.85 -12.55 -0.52
C ASP A 128 -14.72 -13.50 -0.12
N ASP A 129 -15.05 -14.62 0.53
CA ASP A 129 -14.04 -15.62 0.97
C ASP A 129 -13.33 -16.31 -0.20
N VAL A 130 -14.07 -16.57 -1.28
CA VAL A 130 -13.54 -17.21 -2.49
C VAL A 130 -12.62 -16.23 -3.22
N ALA A 131 -13.06 -14.98 -3.37
CA ALA A 131 -12.28 -13.91 -3.98
C ALA A 131 -10.95 -13.70 -3.23
N ASP A 132 -11.00 -13.59 -1.90
CA ASP A 132 -9.81 -13.40 -1.05
C ASP A 132 -8.82 -14.57 -1.19
N SER A 133 -9.33 -15.81 -1.20
CA SER A 133 -8.49 -16.99 -1.39
C SER A 133 -7.83 -17.00 -2.78
N ALA A 134 -8.60 -16.68 -3.82
CA ALA A 134 -8.11 -16.64 -5.20
C ALA A 134 -7.08 -15.51 -5.41
N TRP A 135 -7.31 -14.31 -4.89
CA TRP A 135 -6.35 -13.20 -4.97
C TRP A 135 -5.01 -13.51 -4.30
N ARG A 136 -5.03 -14.23 -3.17
CA ARG A 136 -3.77 -14.71 -2.56
C ARG A 136 -3.06 -15.74 -3.44
N THR A 137 -3.81 -16.65 -4.08
CA THR A 137 -3.24 -17.61 -5.04
C THR A 137 -2.57 -16.86 -6.20
N VAL A 138 -3.25 -15.88 -6.81
CA VAL A 138 -2.69 -15.03 -7.87
C VAL A 138 -1.38 -14.38 -7.44
N ALA A 139 -1.35 -13.81 -6.23
CA ALA A 139 -0.16 -13.15 -5.68
C ALA A 139 1.03 -14.09 -5.44
N THR A 140 0.80 -15.41 -5.38
CA THR A 140 1.86 -16.42 -5.25
C THR A 140 2.26 -17.04 -6.58
N SER A 141 1.37 -17.07 -7.57
CA SER A 141 1.60 -17.72 -8.87
C SER A 141 2.12 -16.77 -9.96
N ALA A 142 1.95 -15.46 -9.80
CA ALA A 142 2.34 -14.45 -10.78
C ALA A 142 3.10 -13.31 -10.11
N THR A 143 3.84 -12.54 -10.92
CA THR A 143 4.42 -11.26 -10.47
C THR A 143 3.27 -10.38 -9.98
N PRO A 144 3.26 -10.01 -8.68
CA PRO A 144 2.11 -9.34 -8.11
C PRO A 144 2.04 -7.90 -8.61
N THR A 145 0.95 -7.62 -9.31
CA THR A 145 0.58 -6.30 -9.81
C THR A 145 -0.06 -5.46 -8.71
N MET A 146 -0.31 -4.20 -9.01
CA MET A 146 -0.92 -3.26 -8.07
C MET A 146 -2.35 -3.63 -7.64
N VAL A 147 -3.17 -4.18 -8.54
CA VAL A 147 -4.52 -4.65 -8.18
C VAL A 147 -4.41 -5.86 -7.25
N VAL A 148 -3.59 -6.85 -7.61
CA VAL A 148 -3.35 -8.05 -6.81
C VAL A 148 -2.83 -7.71 -5.42
N LEU A 149 -1.84 -6.82 -5.32
CA LEU A 149 -1.27 -6.42 -4.03
C LEU A 149 -2.32 -5.74 -3.12
N ARG A 150 -3.20 -4.89 -3.68
CA ARG A 150 -4.27 -4.24 -2.91
C ARG A 150 -5.30 -5.26 -2.41
N ARG A 151 -5.76 -6.14 -3.29
CA ARG A 151 -6.72 -7.20 -2.95
C ARG A 151 -6.16 -8.18 -1.93
N ARG A 152 -4.90 -8.59 -2.11
CA ARG A 152 -4.18 -9.41 -1.13
C ARG A 152 -4.06 -8.69 0.22
N ALA A 153 -3.73 -7.40 0.24
CA ALA A 153 -3.63 -6.66 1.49
C ALA A 153 -4.97 -6.64 2.26
N VAL A 154 -6.10 -6.47 1.56
CA VAL A 154 -7.45 -6.61 2.15
C VAL A 154 -7.65 -8.02 2.73
N ALA A 155 -7.44 -9.06 1.93
CA ALA A 155 -7.61 -10.45 2.33
C ALA A 155 -6.73 -10.85 3.53
N ASP A 156 -5.46 -10.42 3.53
CA ASP A 156 -4.51 -10.70 4.60
C ASP A 156 -4.94 -9.98 5.90
N VAL A 157 -5.39 -8.72 5.82
CA VAL A 157 -5.87 -7.98 7.00
C VAL A 157 -7.17 -8.56 7.56
N LEU A 158 -8.13 -8.94 6.71
CA LEU A 158 -9.37 -9.60 7.14
C LEU A 158 -9.09 -10.92 7.88
N ARG A 159 -8.11 -11.69 7.41
CA ARG A 159 -7.71 -12.98 7.99
C ARG A 159 -6.70 -12.87 9.14
N ARG A 160 -6.41 -11.66 9.63
CA ARG A 160 -5.49 -11.48 10.75
C ARG A 160 -5.95 -12.28 11.98
N SER A 161 -5.00 -12.72 12.80
CA SER A 161 -5.34 -13.45 14.01
C SER A 161 -6.08 -12.57 15.03
N THR A 162 -7.30 -12.95 15.41
CA THR A 162 -8.05 -12.27 16.47
C THR A 162 -7.66 -12.74 17.88
N THR A 163 -6.79 -13.76 17.99
CA THR A 163 -6.35 -14.36 19.26
C THR A 163 -4.87 -14.10 19.57
N SER A 164 -4.02 -13.92 18.56
CA SER A 164 -2.59 -13.67 18.70
C SER A 164 -2.23 -12.25 18.24
N PRO A 165 -1.95 -11.32 19.17
CA PRO A 165 -1.60 -9.95 18.81
C PRO A 165 -0.31 -9.82 17.99
N SER A 166 0.56 -10.84 18.01
CA SER A 166 1.85 -10.83 17.27
C SER A 166 1.63 -11.24 15.84
N ALA A 167 0.86 -12.31 15.63
CA ALA A 167 0.47 -12.73 14.30
C ALA A 167 -0.35 -11.62 13.62
N ALA A 168 -1.31 -11.01 14.32
CA ALA A 168 -2.08 -9.88 13.79
C ALA A 168 -1.19 -8.70 13.37
N ALA A 169 -0.28 -8.27 14.24
CA ALA A 169 0.61 -7.15 13.94
C ALA A 169 1.53 -7.47 12.76
N ALA A 170 2.09 -8.68 12.68
CA ALA A 170 2.95 -9.09 11.57
C ALA A 170 2.20 -9.14 10.23
N THR A 171 0.97 -9.65 10.22
CA THR A 171 0.12 -9.66 9.02
C THR A 171 -0.21 -8.24 8.56
N VAL A 172 -0.63 -7.36 9.47
CA VAL A 172 -0.94 -5.96 9.16
C VAL A 172 0.30 -5.20 8.71
N GLU A 173 1.45 -5.43 9.33
CA GLU A 173 2.73 -4.85 8.94
C GLU A 173 3.13 -5.26 7.52
N ALA A 174 3.01 -6.55 7.18
CA ALA A 174 3.32 -7.04 5.85
C ALA A 174 2.39 -6.42 4.79
N ALA A 175 1.08 -6.35 5.07
CA ALA A 175 0.11 -5.69 4.21
C ALA A 175 0.41 -4.19 4.05
N ALA A 176 0.72 -3.49 5.15
CA ALA A 176 1.07 -2.07 5.12
C ALA A 176 2.35 -1.81 4.34
N ARG A 177 3.38 -2.66 4.45
CA ARG A 177 4.58 -2.53 3.61
C ARG A 177 4.30 -2.75 2.14
N ALA A 178 3.47 -3.76 1.80
CA ALA A 178 3.05 -3.99 0.43
C ALA A 178 2.35 -2.75 -0.14
N VAL A 179 1.42 -2.15 0.62
CA VAL A 179 0.72 -0.91 0.24
C VAL A 179 1.64 0.31 0.20
N ALA A 180 2.60 0.42 1.11
CA ALA A 180 3.55 1.54 1.14
C ALA A 180 4.60 1.48 0.01
N GLY A 181 4.82 0.31 -0.60
CA GLY A 181 5.68 0.11 -1.76
C GLY A 181 4.97 0.22 -3.11
N MET A 182 3.67 0.48 -3.11
CA MET A 182 2.86 0.65 -4.31
C MET A 182 3.13 1.97 -5.03
N TYR A 183 2.83 2.02 -6.34
CA TYR A 183 2.87 3.25 -7.16
C TYR A 183 1.46 3.72 -7.57
N PRO A 184 1.13 5.01 -7.39
CA PRO A 184 1.95 6.07 -6.77
C PRO A 184 2.19 5.81 -5.27
N GLN A 185 3.31 6.33 -4.75
CA GLN A 185 3.62 6.20 -3.33
C GLN A 185 2.65 7.07 -2.50
N PRO A 186 2.39 6.72 -1.22
CA PRO A 186 1.49 7.51 -0.37
C PRO A 186 1.89 8.98 -0.23
N GLU A 187 3.17 9.30 -0.37
CA GLU A 187 3.72 10.65 -0.43
C GLU A 187 3.14 11.48 -1.59
N ASP A 188 2.93 10.84 -2.74
CA ASP A 188 2.44 11.49 -3.96
C ASP A 188 0.91 11.43 -4.03
N HIS A 189 0.32 10.27 -3.69
CA HIS A 189 -1.12 10.08 -3.75
C HIS A 189 -1.59 8.96 -2.81
N LEU A 190 -2.65 9.25 -2.03
CA LEU A 190 -3.20 8.30 -1.05
C LEU A 190 -4.15 7.23 -1.63
N HIS A 191 -4.43 7.24 -2.94
CA HIS A 191 -5.49 6.42 -3.53
C HIS A 191 -5.28 4.91 -3.30
N PRO A 192 -4.06 4.35 -3.47
CA PRO A 192 -3.86 2.92 -3.18
C PRO A 192 -4.16 2.57 -1.72
N THR A 193 -3.87 3.48 -0.78
CA THR A 193 -4.18 3.26 0.65
C THR A 193 -5.68 3.41 0.91
N LEU A 194 -6.32 4.43 0.33
CA LEU A 194 -7.75 4.67 0.44
C LEU A 194 -8.57 3.49 -0.08
N ASP A 195 -8.24 2.96 -1.26
CA ASP A 195 -8.95 1.81 -1.84
C ASP A 195 -8.90 0.57 -0.92
N VAL A 196 -7.74 0.26 -0.32
CA VAL A 196 -7.64 -0.86 0.63
C VAL A 196 -8.46 -0.60 1.90
N VAL A 197 -8.42 0.63 2.41
CA VAL A 197 -9.20 1.05 3.60
C VAL A 197 -10.70 0.98 3.34
N GLU A 198 -11.17 1.55 2.24
CA GLU A 198 -12.59 1.56 1.86
C GLU A 198 -13.12 0.16 1.63
N ARG A 199 -12.31 -0.74 1.06
CA ARG A 199 -12.68 -2.15 0.89
C ARG A 199 -12.80 -2.90 2.20
N LEU A 200 -11.88 -2.67 3.14
CA LEU A 200 -11.99 -3.22 4.50
C LEU A 200 -13.25 -2.68 5.20
N GLU A 201 -13.57 -1.40 5.03
CA GLU A 201 -14.76 -0.77 5.59
C GLU A 201 -16.05 -1.29 4.96
N ALA A 202 -16.08 -1.50 3.63
CA ALA A 202 -17.21 -2.11 2.92
C ALA A 202 -17.47 -3.55 3.35
N ARG A 203 -16.46 -4.24 3.89
CA ARG A 203 -16.51 -5.59 4.47
C ARG A 203 -16.74 -5.57 5.98
N ASP A 204 -17.21 -4.44 6.52
CA ASP A 204 -17.46 -4.18 7.94
C ASP A 204 -16.23 -4.33 8.88
N ASP A 205 -15.02 -4.41 8.35
CA ASP A 205 -13.77 -4.52 9.12
C ASP A 205 -13.09 -3.16 9.34
N ARG A 206 -13.83 -2.23 9.95
CA ARG A 206 -13.31 -0.92 10.37
C ARG A 206 -12.08 -1.04 11.29
N ALA A 207 -12.01 -2.12 12.07
CA ALA A 207 -10.88 -2.39 12.96
C ALA A 207 -9.60 -2.71 12.16
N GLY A 208 -9.70 -3.53 11.12
CA GLY A 208 -8.62 -3.83 10.18
C GLY A 208 -8.18 -2.62 9.39
N ALA A 209 -9.13 -1.84 8.86
CA ALA A 209 -8.86 -0.58 8.16
C ALA A 209 -8.05 0.39 9.03
N ARG A 210 -8.45 0.55 10.29
CA ARG A 210 -7.74 1.37 11.27
C ARG A 210 -6.34 0.82 11.61
N LEU A 211 -6.20 -0.49 11.79
CA LEU A 211 -4.90 -1.14 12.03
C LEU A 211 -3.93 -0.88 10.88
N LEU A 212 -4.41 -0.99 9.64
CA LEU A 212 -3.64 -0.70 8.44
C LEU A 212 -3.22 0.77 8.41
N LEU A 213 -4.13 1.71 8.67
CA LEU A 213 -3.80 3.15 8.72
C LEU A 213 -2.78 3.48 9.81
N GLU A 214 -2.88 2.89 11.00
CA GLU A 214 -1.88 3.04 12.06
C GLU A 214 -0.50 2.51 11.62
N ALA A 215 -0.46 1.42 10.84
CA ALA A 215 0.76 0.87 10.27
C ALA A 215 1.34 1.78 9.19
N MET A 216 0.50 2.29 8.29
CA MET A 216 0.89 3.22 7.25
C MET A 216 1.45 4.52 7.85
N VAL A 217 0.81 5.08 8.88
CA VAL A 217 1.32 6.25 9.61
C VAL A 217 2.64 5.96 10.35
N ALA A 218 2.84 4.73 10.84
CA ALA A 218 4.11 4.35 11.45
C ALA A 218 5.25 4.23 10.42
N LEU A 219 4.96 3.64 9.24
CA LEU A 219 5.91 3.45 8.13
C LEU A 219 6.21 4.75 7.38
N ARG A 220 5.19 5.61 7.23
CA ARG A 220 5.18 6.87 6.49
C ARG A 220 4.69 8.02 7.38
N PRO A 221 5.43 8.37 8.45
CA PRO A 221 4.97 9.36 9.42
C PRO A 221 4.81 10.75 8.82
N ASP A 222 5.43 11.05 7.68
CA ASP A 222 5.57 12.42 7.19
C ASP A 222 4.46 12.82 6.22
N VAL A 223 3.67 11.85 5.79
CA VAL A 223 2.52 12.04 4.92
C VAL A 223 1.35 12.54 5.77
N ALA A 224 1.13 13.86 5.76
CA ALA A 224 0.08 14.50 6.55
C ALA A 224 -1.32 13.92 6.25
N GLY A 225 -1.57 13.57 4.98
CA GLY A 225 -2.84 12.99 4.55
C GLY A 225 -3.15 11.62 5.19
N LEU A 226 -2.16 10.76 5.43
CA LEU A 226 -2.39 9.50 6.15
C LEU A 226 -2.85 9.73 7.59
N ARG A 227 -2.33 10.77 8.25
CA ARG A 227 -2.76 11.13 9.60
C ARG A 227 -4.17 11.70 9.61
N ALA A 228 -4.49 12.57 8.65
CA ALA A 228 -5.84 13.11 8.48
C ALA A 228 -6.86 11.98 8.27
N LEU A 229 -6.57 11.04 7.36
CA LEU A 229 -7.42 9.85 7.13
C LEU A 229 -7.61 8.99 8.39
N LEU A 230 -6.54 8.80 9.16
CA LEU A 230 -6.61 8.09 10.43
C LEU A 230 -7.43 8.85 11.48
N ASP A 231 -7.35 10.18 11.51
CA ASP A 231 -8.10 11.03 12.43
C ASP A 231 -9.59 11.08 12.09
N GLU A 232 -9.94 11.17 10.80
CA GLU A 232 -11.33 11.11 10.30
C GLU A 232 -12.02 9.81 10.68
N ARG A 233 -11.28 8.69 10.69
CA ARG A 233 -11.79 7.34 11.00
C ARG A 233 -11.60 6.93 12.45
N ALA A 234 -10.92 7.74 13.26
CA ALA A 234 -10.78 7.47 14.68
C ALA A 234 -12.09 7.84 15.40
N PRO A 235 -12.58 7.00 16.33
CA PRO A 235 -13.71 7.39 17.16
C PRO A 235 -13.35 8.64 17.96
N ALA A 236 -14.29 9.58 18.04
CA ALA A 236 -14.15 10.79 18.84
C ALA A 236 -13.64 10.41 20.24
N ALA A 237 -12.44 10.86 20.57
CA ALA A 237 -11.92 10.68 21.92
C ALA A 237 -12.85 11.38 22.90
N ALA A 238 -13.05 10.82 24.09
CA ALA A 238 -13.55 11.60 25.22
C ALA A 238 -12.33 12.35 25.81
N PRO A 239 -12.05 13.60 25.41
CA PRO A 239 -10.83 14.33 25.83
C PRO A 239 -10.76 14.46 27.35
N LEU A 240 -11.91 14.44 28.03
CA LEU A 240 -12.00 14.55 29.48
C LEU A 240 -11.32 13.35 30.18
N ARG A 241 -11.56 12.11 29.73
CA ARG A 241 -11.04 10.92 30.42
C ARG A 241 -9.52 10.82 30.34
N THR A 242 -8.95 11.11 29.17
CA THR A 242 -7.49 11.10 28.98
C THR A 242 -6.82 12.23 29.75
N THR A 243 -7.43 13.42 29.77
CA THR A 243 -6.95 14.58 30.54
C THR A 243 -6.99 14.30 32.04
N VAL A 244 -8.09 13.75 32.55
CA VAL A 244 -8.24 13.38 33.95
C VAL A 244 -7.19 12.34 34.35
N LEU A 245 -7.04 11.24 33.59
CA LEU A 245 -6.04 10.21 33.89
C LEU A 245 -4.62 10.77 33.97
N ARG A 246 -4.24 11.64 33.03
CA ARG A 246 -2.95 12.33 33.02
C ARG A 246 -2.76 13.25 34.22
N ALA A 247 -3.78 14.05 34.56
CA ALA A 247 -3.74 14.92 35.72
C ALA A 247 -3.60 14.11 37.02
N THR A 248 -4.39 13.06 37.22
CA THR A 248 -4.26 12.17 38.39
C THR A 248 -2.88 11.53 38.49
N ALA A 249 -2.29 11.08 37.38
CA ALA A 249 -0.97 10.47 37.40
C ALA A 249 0.11 11.46 37.87
N VAL A 250 0.05 12.71 37.40
CA VAL A 250 0.97 13.77 37.84
C VAL A 250 0.77 14.11 39.32
N VAL A 251 -0.49 14.24 39.77
CA VAL A 251 -0.81 14.51 41.17
C VAL A 251 -0.34 13.39 42.09
N VAL A 252 -0.55 12.13 41.73
CA VAL A 252 -0.09 10.97 42.52
C VAL A 252 1.43 10.92 42.60
N ALA A 253 2.15 11.18 41.49
CA ALA A 253 3.61 11.24 41.53
C ALA A 253 4.12 12.38 42.42
N ALA A 254 3.51 13.57 42.33
CA ALA A 254 3.86 14.71 43.18
C ALA A 254 3.63 14.39 44.68
N ALA A 255 2.50 13.75 45.00
CA ALA A 255 2.18 13.32 46.36
C ALA A 255 3.18 12.29 46.90
N LEU A 256 3.58 11.30 46.08
CA LEU A 256 4.59 10.29 46.47
C LEU A 256 5.96 10.92 46.73
N VAL A 257 6.36 11.90 45.90
CA VAL A 257 7.60 12.67 46.12
C VAL A 257 7.52 13.44 47.45
N ALA A 258 6.43 14.18 47.68
CA ALA A 258 6.25 14.94 48.92
C ALA A 258 6.22 14.02 50.17
N LEU A 259 5.54 12.87 50.08
CA LEU A 259 5.49 11.89 51.16
C LEU A 259 6.88 11.30 51.45
N SER A 260 7.68 11.03 50.41
CA SER A 260 9.02 10.49 50.60
C SER A 260 9.97 11.46 51.30
N VAL A 261 9.87 12.76 50.99
CA VAL A 261 10.65 13.81 51.64
C VAL A 261 10.20 14.00 53.10
N THR A 262 8.89 14.04 53.36
CA THR A 262 8.35 14.35 54.70
C THR A 262 8.38 13.17 55.67
N GLN A 263 8.33 11.92 55.19
CA GLN A 263 8.26 10.72 56.02
C GLN A 263 9.57 9.92 56.03
N GLY A 264 10.62 10.42 55.35
CA GLY A 264 11.91 9.71 55.24
C GLY A 264 11.79 8.34 54.54
N LEU A 265 10.81 8.16 53.65
CA LEU A 265 10.68 6.93 52.88
C LEU A 265 11.82 6.84 51.87
N THR A 266 12.15 5.62 51.45
CA THR A 266 13.23 5.40 50.48
C THR A 266 12.93 6.15 49.18
N SER A 267 13.95 6.81 48.65
CA SER A 267 13.89 7.58 47.39
C SER A 267 13.46 6.72 46.17
N LEU A 268 13.55 5.39 46.31
CA LEU A 268 13.01 4.41 45.37
C LEU A 268 11.48 4.55 45.18
N VAL A 269 10.72 4.89 46.23
CA VAL A 269 9.26 5.06 46.15
C VAL A 269 8.90 6.26 45.28
N ALA A 270 9.62 7.37 45.45
CA ALA A 270 9.46 8.58 44.65
C ALA A 270 9.84 8.35 43.18
N GLY A 271 10.97 7.67 42.96
CA GLY A 271 11.42 7.28 41.62
C GLY A 271 10.41 6.39 40.89
N ALA A 272 9.87 5.37 41.58
CA ALA A 272 8.82 4.51 41.03
C ALA A 272 7.53 5.28 40.68
N GLY A 273 7.14 6.26 41.50
CA GLY A 273 5.99 7.13 41.24
C GLY A 273 6.15 7.97 39.96
N ILE A 274 7.33 8.56 39.76
CA ILE A 274 7.66 9.34 38.55
C ILE A 274 7.64 8.44 37.31
N VAL A 275 8.24 7.26 37.38
CA VAL A 275 8.24 6.28 36.28
C VAL A 275 6.81 5.85 35.95
N ALA A 276 6.00 5.53 36.96
CA ALA A 276 4.60 5.15 36.78
C ALA A 276 3.78 6.29 36.13
N ALA A 277 3.97 7.54 36.58
CA ALA A 277 3.30 8.69 35.96
C ALA A 277 3.75 8.91 34.52
N GLY A 278 5.03 8.74 34.20
CA GLY A 278 5.54 8.77 32.83
C GLY A 278 4.90 7.69 31.94
N ILE A 279 4.78 6.46 32.46
CA ILE A 279 4.09 5.36 31.78
C ILE A 279 2.62 5.73 31.52
N VAL A 280 1.90 6.21 32.53
CA VAL A 280 0.49 6.63 32.37
C VAL A 280 0.36 7.78 31.39
N TRP A 281 1.27 8.75 31.41
CA TRP A 281 1.25 9.89 30.48
C TRP A 281 1.39 9.45 29.01
N VAL A 282 2.31 8.52 28.76
CA VAL A 282 2.55 7.93 27.44
C VAL A 282 1.36 7.07 27.01
N LEU A 283 0.84 6.21 27.91
CA LEU A 283 -0.28 5.32 27.61
C LEU A 283 -1.61 6.08 27.43
N ALA A 284 -1.88 7.09 28.25
CA ALA A 284 -3.08 7.93 28.16
C ALA A 284 -3.03 8.92 26.98
N GLY A 285 -1.84 9.18 26.44
CA GLY A 285 -1.66 9.93 25.19
C GLY A 285 -1.94 9.14 23.92
N GLN A 286 -2.13 7.84 24.04
CA GLN A 286 -2.47 7.01 22.90
C GLN A 286 -3.90 7.27 22.47
N ARG A 287 -4.13 7.46 21.17
CA ARG A 287 -5.47 7.65 20.62
C ARG A 287 -6.38 6.52 21.10
N PRO A 288 -7.62 6.83 21.53
CA PRO A 288 -8.51 5.85 22.10
C PRO A 288 -8.81 4.76 21.09
N THR A 289 -8.59 3.52 21.52
CA THR A 289 -8.81 2.32 20.73
C THR A 289 -10.23 1.77 20.90
N ALA A 290 -11.20 2.68 21.07
CA ALA A 290 -12.61 2.31 21.13
C ALA A 290 -13.00 1.56 19.83
N GLY A 291 -13.84 0.53 19.98
CA GLY A 291 -14.23 -0.36 18.88
C GLY A 291 -13.21 -1.45 18.51
N LEU A 292 -11.99 -1.44 19.06
CA LEU A 292 -10.99 -2.49 18.80
C LEU A 292 -11.06 -3.61 19.83
N THR A 293 -10.89 -4.85 19.37
CA THR A 293 -10.76 -6.02 20.25
C THR A 293 -9.53 -5.88 21.17
N ARG A 294 -9.43 -6.68 22.24
CA ARG A 294 -8.23 -6.68 23.11
C ARG A 294 -6.96 -7.03 22.32
N THR A 295 -7.08 -7.92 21.34
CA THR A 295 -5.99 -8.35 20.47
C THR A 295 -5.57 -7.22 19.54
N ASP A 296 -6.51 -6.60 18.84
CA ASP A 296 -6.23 -5.49 17.92
C ASP A 296 -5.62 -4.29 18.66
N ARG A 297 -6.08 -4.01 19.89
CA ARG A 297 -5.45 -2.97 20.75
C ARG A 297 -3.97 -3.21 21.00
N ARG A 298 -3.59 -4.46 21.26
CA ARG A 298 -2.19 -4.85 21.45
C ARG A 298 -1.42 -4.86 20.12
N ALA A 299 -2.08 -5.22 19.02
CA ALA A 299 -1.50 -5.15 17.68
C ALA A 299 -1.20 -3.70 17.29
N VAL A 300 -2.12 -2.74 17.51
CA VAL A 300 -1.89 -1.30 17.30
C VAL A 300 -0.64 -0.82 18.03
N TRP A 301 -0.45 -1.25 19.29
CA TRP A 301 0.74 -0.86 20.06
C TRP A 301 2.04 -1.35 19.42
N ARG A 302 2.06 -2.55 18.84
CA ARG A 302 3.21 -3.10 18.10
C ARG A 302 3.41 -2.40 16.77
N VAL A 303 2.32 -2.16 16.05
CA VAL A 303 2.33 -1.46 14.76
C VAL A 303 2.86 -0.02 14.90
N ARG A 304 2.49 0.71 15.96
CA ARG A 304 3.04 2.05 16.25
C ARG A 304 4.54 2.06 16.58
N GLN A 305 5.12 0.89 16.81
CA GLN A 305 6.55 0.72 17.05
C GLN A 305 7.33 0.39 15.79
N LEU A 306 6.65 0.19 14.66
CA LEU A 306 7.31 0.05 13.36
C LEU A 306 8.16 1.27 13.08
N LEU A 307 9.37 1.00 12.61
CA LEU A 307 10.28 1.98 12.04
C LEU A 307 10.28 1.76 10.53
N GLY A 308 10.55 2.81 9.76
CA GLY A 308 10.52 2.75 8.29
C GLY A 308 11.42 1.65 7.72
N ASP A 309 11.18 1.29 6.45
CA ASP A 309 11.68 0.07 5.78
C ASP A 309 13.21 -0.16 5.81
N ASP A 310 14.01 0.87 6.05
CA ASP A 310 15.45 0.86 5.74
C ASP A 310 16.39 0.41 6.87
N ASP A 311 15.88 0.07 8.06
CA ASP A 311 16.77 -0.17 9.20
C ASP A 311 16.33 -1.34 10.09
N GLN A 312 16.49 -2.56 9.55
CA GLN A 312 16.40 -3.81 10.30
C GLN A 312 17.76 -4.28 10.86
N THR A 313 18.83 -3.49 10.73
CA THR A 313 20.18 -3.90 11.16
C THR A 313 20.31 -4.12 12.67
N LEU A 314 19.43 -3.51 13.46
CA LEU A 314 19.40 -3.65 14.92
C LEU A 314 18.00 -4.03 15.42
N ASP A 315 17.94 -5.01 16.32
CA ASP A 315 16.71 -5.41 16.98
C ASP A 315 16.03 -4.20 17.69
N PRO A 316 14.69 -4.08 17.70
CA PRO A 316 13.98 -2.97 18.32
C PRO A 316 14.28 -2.80 19.82
N LEU A 317 14.58 -3.89 20.54
CA LEU A 317 14.98 -3.84 21.95
C LEU A 317 16.35 -3.17 22.08
N THR A 318 17.34 -3.62 21.30
CA THR A 318 18.71 -3.08 21.30
C THR A 318 18.72 -1.59 21.01
N ARG A 319 17.90 -1.12 20.05
CA ARG A 319 17.78 0.31 19.75
C ARG A 319 17.16 1.12 20.89
N ARG A 320 16.15 0.59 21.58
CA ARG A 320 15.56 1.26 22.75
C ARG A 320 16.52 1.33 23.91
N VAL A 321 17.24 0.24 24.16
CA VAL A 321 18.26 0.20 25.21
C VAL A 321 19.37 1.19 24.89
N LEU A 322 19.93 1.16 23.68
CA LEU A 322 21.01 2.08 23.28
C LEU A 322 20.55 3.55 23.31
N GLY A 323 19.38 3.86 22.71
CA GLY A 323 18.82 5.20 22.73
C GLY A 323 18.47 5.69 24.13
N GLY A 324 17.99 4.79 24.99
CA GLY A 324 17.71 5.07 26.40
C GLY A 324 18.97 5.32 27.22
N VAL A 325 20.00 4.46 27.08
CA VAL A 325 21.28 4.58 27.78
C VAL A 325 22.01 5.86 27.37
N VAL A 326 22.12 6.14 26.07
CA VAL A 326 22.78 7.36 25.56
C VAL A 326 22.02 8.61 26.01
N GLY A 327 20.68 8.60 25.93
CA GLY A 327 19.84 9.71 26.38
C GLY A 327 19.92 9.96 27.89
N ALA A 328 19.92 8.90 28.69
CA ALA A 328 20.09 8.98 30.14
C ALA A 328 21.48 9.54 30.49
N ALA A 329 22.55 9.01 29.90
CA ALA A 329 23.92 9.47 30.15
C ALA A 329 24.08 10.97 29.82
N LEU A 330 23.51 11.43 28.70
CA LEU A 330 23.58 12.84 28.28
C LEU A 330 22.95 13.83 29.25
N LEU A 331 21.96 13.42 30.05
CA LEU A 331 21.31 14.31 31.02
C LEU A 331 21.75 14.03 32.48
N VAL A 332 21.99 12.76 32.83
CA VAL A 332 22.39 12.38 34.19
C VAL A 332 23.80 12.84 34.50
N VAL A 333 24.77 12.66 33.60
CA VAL A 333 26.17 13.06 33.82
C VAL A 333 26.30 14.56 34.14
N PRO A 334 25.76 15.50 33.33
CA PRO A 334 25.86 16.92 33.66
C PRO A 334 25.10 17.28 34.94
N THR A 335 23.99 16.60 35.24
CA THR A 335 23.20 16.83 36.47
C THR A 335 23.95 16.36 37.72
N VAL A 336 24.63 15.21 37.66
CA VAL A 336 25.51 14.74 38.74
C VAL A 336 26.67 15.72 38.94
N MET A 337 27.27 16.21 37.85
CA MET A 337 28.34 17.22 37.94
C MET A 337 27.87 18.54 38.56
N THR A 338 26.66 19.01 38.21
CA THR A 338 26.11 20.24 38.82
C THR A 338 25.75 20.04 40.29
N LEU A 339 25.12 18.92 40.64
CA LEU A 339 24.79 18.61 42.04
C LEU A 339 26.06 18.42 42.89
N GLY A 340 27.10 17.79 42.33
CA GLY A 340 28.40 17.64 42.99
C GLY A 340 29.09 18.97 43.24
N GLY A 341 29.16 19.84 42.22
CA GLY A 341 29.75 21.18 42.39
C GLY A 341 28.97 22.09 43.35
N LEU A 342 27.64 21.95 43.41
CA LEU A 342 26.82 22.67 44.39
C LEU A 342 26.98 22.13 45.82
N ALA A 343 27.29 20.85 45.96
CA ALA A 343 27.54 20.23 47.27
C ALA A 343 28.93 20.57 47.83
N GLU A 344 29.89 20.97 47.01
CA GLU A 344 31.26 21.27 47.45
C GLU A 344 31.44 22.70 48.00
N ASP A 345 30.74 23.72 47.48
CA ASP A 345 31.01 25.13 47.86
C ASP A 345 29.81 25.87 48.51
N PRO A 346 28.60 25.98 47.89
CA PRO A 346 27.52 26.80 48.46
C PRO A 346 26.55 26.04 49.40
N LEU A 347 26.48 24.71 49.36
CA LEU A 347 25.47 23.91 50.08
C LEU A 347 26.05 22.75 50.90
N ALA A 348 27.36 22.75 51.21
CA ALA A 348 28.04 21.64 51.87
C ALA A 348 27.37 21.19 53.19
N ASP A 349 26.90 22.14 54.00
CA ASP A 349 26.20 21.85 55.27
C ASP A 349 24.82 21.21 55.04
N VAL A 350 24.12 21.61 53.97
CA VAL A 350 22.80 21.06 53.59
C VAL A 350 22.95 19.72 52.89
N ALA A 351 24.05 19.50 52.17
CA ALA A 351 24.32 18.29 51.41
C ALA A 351 24.47 17.04 52.29
N GLN A 352 24.83 17.22 53.57
CA GLN A 352 24.91 16.13 54.56
C GLN A 352 23.53 15.72 55.12
N THR A 353 22.46 16.44 54.79
CA THR A 353 21.12 16.10 55.26
C THR A 353 20.50 14.95 54.45
N PRO A 354 19.74 14.04 55.09
CA PRO A 354 19.02 12.99 54.38
C PRO A 354 18.00 13.55 53.39
N GLU A 355 17.45 14.73 53.66
CA GLU A 355 16.50 15.45 52.81
C GLU A 355 17.12 15.87 51.47
N PHE A 356 18.36 16.39 51.48
CA PHE A 356 19.10 16.73 50.26
C PHE A 356 19.40 15.49 49.42
N SER A 357 19.75 14.37 50.06
CA SER A 357 20.00 13.10 49.35
C SER A 357 18.75 12.56 48.65
N ALA A 358 17.59 12.65 49.32
CA ALA A 358 16.31 12.22 48.76
C ALA A 358 15.87 13.13 47.61
N ALA A 359 15.99 14.45 47.78
CA ALA A 359 15.69 15.43 46.73
C ALA A 359 16.59 15.25 45.50
N SER A 360 17.90 15.08 45.71
CA SER A 360 18.88 14.83 44.64
C SER A 360 18.57 13.55 43.88
N PHE A 361 18.20 12.48 44.57
CA PHE A 361 17.79 11.23 43.91
C PHE A 361 16.50 11.40 43.08
N CYS A 362 15.52 12.15 43.58
CA CYS A 362 14.30 12.45 42.83
C CYS A 362 14.60 13.24 41.55
N VAL A 363 15.46 14.27 41.66
CA VAL A 363 15.92 15.07 40.52
C VAL A 363 16.67 14.19 39.52
N LEU A 364 17.63 13.38 39.98
CA LEU A 364 18.39 12.47 39.12
C LEU A 364 17.48 11.45 38.43
N THR A 365 16.47 10.92 39.13
CA THR A 365 15.52 9.97 38.55
C THR A 365 14.62 10.63 37.51
N LEU A 366 14.11 11.83 37.79
CA LEU A 366 13.34 12.62 36.84
C LEU A 366 14.16 12.92 35.58
N VAL A 367 15.38 13.40 35.77
CA VAL A 367 16.32 13.71 34.68
C VAL A 367 16.68 12.47 33.88
N ALA A 368 16.92 11.33 34.53
CA ALA A 368 17.16 10.06 33.85
C ALA A 368 15.95 9.63 33.00
N CYS A 369 14.73 9.73 33.54
CA CYS A 369 13.49 9.42 32.80
C CYS A 369 13.31 10.34 31.59
N LEU A 370 13.51 11.65 31.77
CA LEU A 370 13.47 12.63 30.68
C LEU A 370 14.57 12.36 29.64
N GLY A 371 15.77 11.95 30.09
CA GLY A 371 16.90 11.60 29.23
C GLY A 371 16.62 10.38 28.38
N VAL A 372 16.08 9.31 28.97
CA VAL A 372 15.64 8.11 28.23
C VAL A 372 14.58 8.49 27.18
N ALA A 373 13.55 9.25 27.58
CA ALA A 373 12.49 9.66 26.67
C ALA A 373 13.02 10.53 25.52
N ALA A 374 13.85 11.53 25.83
CA ALA A 374 14.48 12.41 24.86
C ALA A 374 15.44 11.65 23.93
N GLY A 375 16.21 10.70 24.45
CA GLY A 375 17.12 9.85 23.68
C GLY A 375 16.38 8.96 22.68
N VAL A 376 15.32 8.28 23.14
CA VAL A 376 14.44 7.49 22.24
C VAL A 376 13.77 8.38 21.19
N TRP A 377 13.32 9.58 21.58
CA TRP A 377 12.72 10.53 20.64
C TRP A 377 13.73 11.02 19.60
N ARG A 378 14.94 11.41 20.02
CA ARG A 378 16.03 11.83 19.14
C ARG A 378 16.48 10.71 18.20
N LEU A 379 16.61 9.48 18.68
CA LEU A 379 16.93 8.32 17.85
C LEU A 379 15.85 8.12 16.78
N LYS A 380 14.57 8.16 17.15
CA LYS A 380 13.46 8.06 16.20
C LYS A 380 13.46 9.21 15.19
N ALA A 381 13.71 10.44 15.64
CA ALA A 381 13.80 11.61 14.76
C ALA A 381 14.98 11.48 13.77
N GLY A 382 16.14 11.02 14.24
CA GLY A 382 17.32 10.77 13.41
C GLY A 382 17.08 9.69 12.36
N ILE A 383 16.53 8.54 12.75
CA ILE A 383 16.15 7.46 11.82
C ILE A 383 15.17 7.98 10.76
N ARG A 384 14.15 8.75 11.17
CA ARG A 384 13.19 9.36 10.25
C ARG A 384 13.86 10.32 9.27
N LEU A 385 14.75 11.20 9.74
CA LEU A 385 15.48 12.13 8.88
C LEU A 385 16.36 11.40 7.86
N THR A 386 17.07 10.35 8.28
CA THR A 386 17.89 9.54 7.38
C THR A 386 17.03 8.81 6.34
N ALA A 387 15.92 8.19 6.76
CA ALA A 387 14.98 7.54 5.86
C ALA A 387 14.37 8.53 4.86
N ARG A 388 13.95 9.72 5.31
CA ARG A 388 13.48 10.80 4.42
C ARG A 388 14.54 11.19 3.38
N LYS A 389 15.79 11.40 3.81
CA LYS A 389 16.89 11.76 2.90
C LYS A 389 17.14 10.66 1.86
N ARG A 390 17.17 9.40 2.28
CA ARG A 390 17.36 8.26 1.36
C ARG A 390 16.21 8.13 0.36
N ARG A 391 14.95 8.27 0.80
CA ARG A 391 13.81 8.26 -0.11
C ARG A 391 13.84 9.42 -1.09
N ALA A 392 14.16 10.63 -0.63
CA ALA A 392 14.34 11.77 -1.53
C ALA A 392 15.46 11.52 -2.56
N GLN A 393 16.55 10.86 -2.16
CA GLN A 393 17.62 10.45 -3.07
C GLN A 393 17.15 9.37 -4.06
N GLN A 394 16.40 8.36 -3.61
CA GLN A 394 15.82 7.32 -4.46
C GLN A 394 14.84 7.94 -5.47
N GLN A 395 13.93 8.80 -5.02
CA GLN A 395 12.98 9.49 -5.89
C GLN A 395 13.71 10.40 -6.90
N SER A 396 14.74 11.12 -6.46
CA SER A 396 15.57 11.91 -7.36
C SER A 396 16.30 11.05 -8.39
N ALA A 397 16.80 9.87 -7.99
CA ALA A 397 17.47 8.94 -8.89
C ALA A 397 16.49 8.35 -9.91
N MET A 398 15.30 7.91 -9.46
CA MET A 398 14.23 7.43 -10.33
C MET A 398 13.78 8.51 -11.32
N ASN A 399 13.53 9.74 -10.85
CA ASN A 399 13.18 10.86 -11.72
C ASN A 399 14.29 11.22 -12.71
N SER A 400 15.56 11.05 -12.34
CA SER A 400 16.67 11.23 -13.29
C SER A 400 16.74 10.12 -14.34
N GLN A 401 16.50 8.87 -13.96
CA GLN A 401 16.41 7.74 -14.89
C GLN A 401 15.21 7.90 -15.84
N ALA A 402 14.09 8.44 -15.36
CA ALA A 402 12.92 8.77 -16.17
C ALA A 402 13.16 9.92 -17.17
N ARG A 403 14.35 10.54 -17.22
CA ARG A 403 14.75 11.44 -18.30
C ARG A 403 15.55 10.72 -19.39
N GLU A 404 16.05 9.52 -19.10
CA GLU A 404 16.76 8.66 -20.04
C GLU A 404 15.77 7.81 -20.84
N CYS A 405 16.24 7.18 -21.92
CA CYS A 405 15.38 6.31 -22.73
C CYS A 405 15.08 5.00 -21.99
N LEU A 406 13.84 4.81 -21.55
CA LEU A 406 13.39 3.61 -20.82
C LEU A 406 12.73 2.55 -21.72
N CYS A 407 12.60 2.80 -23.03
CA CYS A 407 11.81 1.98 -23.96
C CYS A 407 12.13 0.49 -23.97
N LEU A 408 13.39 0.11 -23.72
CA LEU A 408 13.82 -1.29 -23.71
C LEU A 408 13.61 -1.97 -22.34
N GLY A 409 13.63 -1.21 -21.25
CA GLY A 409 13.60 -1.72 -19.87
C GLY A 409 12.21 -1.76 -19.24
N THR A 410 11.24 -1.00 -19.78
CA THR A 410 9.88 -0.94 -19.23
C THR A 410 8.82 -1.30 -20.27
N ILE A 411 7.70 -1.82 -19.77
CA ILE A 411 6.47 -2.08 -20.51
C ILE A 411 5.44 -0.95 -20.31
N GLY A 412 5.61 -0.13 -19.28
CA GLY A 412 4.68 0.91 -18.90
C GLY A 412 5.11 1.63 -17.62
N LEU A 413 4.61 2.86 -17.44
CA LEU A 413 4.94 3.74 -16.32
C LEU A 413 3.64 4.28 -15.70
N ARG A 414 3.69 4.68 -14.43
CA ARG A 414 2.53 5.26 -13.73
C ARG A 414 2.92 6.43 -12.84
N GLY A 415 2.01 7.39 -12.68
CA GLY A 415 2.15 8.52 -11.75
C GLY A 415 3.28 9.45 -12.14
N THR A 416 4.04 9.94 -11.15
CA THR A 416 5.06 10.96 -11.35
C THR A 416 6.16 10.53 -12.33
N GLU A 417 6.47 9.23 -12.39
CA GLU A 417 7.44 8.69 -13.35
C GLU A 417 6.89 8.74 -14.78
N ALA A 418 5.61 8.39 -14.96
CA ALA A 418 4.91 8.54 -16.23
C ALA A 418 4.86 10.00 -16.67
N ASP A 419 4.46 10.92 -15.78
CA ASP A 419 4.40 12.35 -16.08
C ASP A 419 5.79 12.90 -16.43
N THR A 420 6.82 12.52 -15.67
CA THR A 420 8.21 12.96 -15.94
C THR A 420 8.71 12.42 -17.28
N TYR A 421 8.49 11.14 -17.59
CA TYR A 421 8.93 10.56 -18.85
C TYR A 421 8.16 11.15 -20.04
N LEU A 422 6.86 11.38 -19.87
CA LEU A 422 6.00 12.03 -20.86
C LEU A 422 6.49 13.44 -21.18
N ASP A 423 6.73 14.25 -20.15
CA ASP A 423 7.08 15.67 -20.32
C ASP A 423 8.55 15.89 -20.71
N ALA A 424 9.47 15.04 -20.24
CA ALA A 424 10.90 15.25 -20.39
C ALA A 424 11.54 14.46 -21.55
N HIS A 425 10.91 13.38 -22.03
CA HIS A 425 11.52 12.47 -23.01
C HIS A 425 10.63 12.18 -24.23
N LEU A 426 9.34 11.95 -24.02
CA LEU A 426 8.43 11.61 -25.12
C LEU A 426 8.10 12.84 -25.96
N VAL A 427 7.85 12.60 -27.25
CA VAL A 427 7.34 13.62 -28.18
C VAL A 427 5.99 13.16 -28.72
N PRO A 428 5.12 14.08 -29.19
CA PRO A 428 3.86 13.71 -29.84
C PRO A 428 4.10 12.69 -30.96
N ALA A 429 3.19 11.72 -31.07
CA ALA A 429 3.26 10.71 -32.12
C ALA A 429 3.06 11.33 -33.52
N GLU A 430 3.44 10.57 -34.55
CA GLU A 430 3.11 10.91 -35.93
C GLU A 430 1.59 10.85 -36.14
N ALA A 431 1.08 11.62 -37.11
CA ALA A 431 -0.36 11.79 -37.30
C ALA A 431 -1.09 10.47 -37.62
N ASP A 432 -0.40 9.50 -38.23
CA ASP A 432 -0.92 8.17 -38.51
C ASP A 432 -1.06 7.30 -37.25
N VAL A 433 -0.11 7.38 -36.31
CA VAL A 433 -0.22 6.75 -34.99
C VAL A 433 -1.28 7.44 -34.14
N GLU A 434 -1.32 8.78 -34.13
CA GLU A 434 -2.30 9.55 -33.36
C GLU A 434 -3.74 9.27 -33.82
N ALA A 435 -3.95 9.11 -35.14
CA ALA A 435 -5.25 8.75 -35.70
C ALA A 435 -5.74 7.35 -35.27
N LEU A 436 -4.86 6.48 -34.77
CA LEU A 436 -5.19 5.15 -34.27
C LEU A 436 -5.42 5.10 -32.76
N VAL A 437 -5.26 6.23 -32.05
CA VAL A 437 -5.57 6.31 -30.61
C VAL A 437 -7.09 6.22 -30.43
N PRO A 438 -7.62 5.21 -29.71
CA PRO A 438 -9.06 5.06 -29.54
C PRO A 438 -9.60 6.05 -28.52
N ASP A 439 -10.92 6.27 -28.57
CA ASP A 439 -11.64 6.96 -27.49
C ASP A 439 -11.72 6.04 -26.26
N LEU A 440 -11.19 6.51 -25.13
CA LEU A 440 -11.07 5.77 -23.86
C LEU A 440 -12.00 6.32 -22.78
N SER A 441 -13.14 6.91 -23.16
CA SER A 441 -14.07 7.56 -22.23
C SER A 441 -14.38 6.71 -20.98
N PRO A 442 -14.23 7.28 -19.76
CA PRO A 442 -14.05 8.70 -19.44
C PRO A 442 -12.60 9.18 -19.41
N ALA A 443 -11.63 8.35 -19.77
CA ALA A 443 -10.22 8.71 -19.81
C ALA A 443 -9.86 9.39 -21.14
N ALA A 444 -8.90 10.31 -21.08
CA ALA A 444 -8.29 10.91 -22.26
C ALA A 444 -7.07 10.08 -22.67
N GLY A 445 -7.04 9.65 -23.93
CA GLY A 445 -5.89 9.03 -24.58
C GLY A 445 -5.12 10.06 -25.43
N SER A 446 -3.79 9.92 -25.49
CA SER A 446 -2.95 10.63 -26.49
C SER A 446 -1.76 9.76 -26.88
N GLY A 447 -1.40 9.79 -28.16
CA GLY A 447 -0.29 9.03 -28.72
C GLY A 447 1.01 9.80 -28.61
N HIS A 448 2.05 9.08 -28.22
CA HIS A 448 3.41 9.60 -28.08
C HIS A 448 4.40 8.64 -28.71
N ARG A 449 5.63 9.10 -28.94
CA ARG A 449 6.74 8.25 -29.36
C ARG A 449 8.02 8.61 -28.66
N CYS A 450 8.89 7.62 -28.53
CA CYS A 450 10.25 7.85 -28.10
C CYS A 450 11.09 8.37 -29.27
N PRO A 451 11.75 9.55 -29.16
CA PRO A 451 12.53 10.11 -30.24
C PRO A 451 13.81 9.30 -30.57
N VAL A 452 14.23 8.41 -29.68
CA VAL A 452 15.45 7.59 -29.84
C VAL A 452 15.15 6.25 -30.51
N SER A 453 14.06 5.59 -30.13
CA SER A 453 13.73 4.22 -30.57
C SER A 453 12.52 4.14 -31.49
N ASP A 454 11.80 5.26 -31.69
CA ASP A 454 10.51 5.35 -32.40
C ASP A 454 9.43 4.42 -31.81
N THR A 455 9.63 3.94 -30.59
CA THR A 455 8.65 3.09 -29.89
C THR A 455 7.38 3.92 -29.61
N PRO A 456 6.18 3.42 -29.98
CA PRO A 456 4.94 4.12 -29.72
C PRO A 456 4.51 3.95 -28.25
N TRP A 457 3.91 4.99 -27.70
CA TRP A 457 3.43 5.07 -26.33
C TRP A 457 2.02 5.64 -26.32
N LEU A 458 1.18 5.12 -25.44
CA LEU A 458 -0.15 5.66 -25.19
C LEU A 458 -0.17 6.24 -23.79
N ALA A 459 -0.48 7.53 -23.68
CA ALA A 459 -0.74 8.20 -22.43
C ALA A 459 -2.23 8.21 -22.14
N VAL A 460 -2.61 7.64 -21.00
CA VAL A 460 -4.00 7.57 -20.52
C VAL A 460 -4.13 8.37 -19.23
N ARG A 461 -5.06 9.34 -19.23
CA ARG A 461 -5.39 10.17 -18.07
C ARG A 461 -6.87 10.03 -17.73
N ALA A 462 -7.17 9.36 -16.62
CA ALA A 462 -8.54 9.22 -16.12
C ALA A 462 -8.78 10.14 -14.91
N PRO A 463 -9.98 10.71 -14.74
CA PRO A 463 -10.31 11.54 -13.58
C PRO A 463 -10.01 10.82 -12.25
N GLY A 464 -9.28 11.49 -11.36
CA GLY A 464 -8.93 10.95 -10.04
C GLY A 464 -7.91 9.81 -10.04
N ARG A 465 -7.29 9.50 -11.19
CA ARG A 465 -6.23 8.47 -11.31
C ARG A 465 -4.92 9.09 -11.76
N ALA A 466 -3.83 8.45 -11.37
CA ALA A 466 -2.49 8.80 -11.82
C ALA A 466 -2.35 8.56 -13.35
N THR A 467 -1.55 9.39 -14.03
CA THR A 467 -1.22 9.18 -15.45
C THR A 467 -0.64 7.79 -15.66
N LEU A 468 -1.10 7.12 -16.71
CA LEU A 468 -0.62 5.82 -17.15
C LEU A 468 0.05 6.00 -18.51
N LEU A 469 1.26 5.46 -18.65
CA LEU A 469 1.90 5.29 -19.95
C LEU A 469 2.01 3.79 -20.26
N VAL A 470 1.51 3.36 -21.41
CA VAL A 470 1.67 1.98 -21.88
C VAL A 470 2.42 1.93 -23.19
N ARG A 471 3.39 1.02 -23.29
CA ARG A 471 4.21 0.85 -24.48
C ARG A 471 3.46 0.05 -25.53
N GLY A 472 3.48 0.51 -26.77
CA GLY A 472 2.90 -0.20 -27.92
C GLY A 472 3.96 -0.96 -28.71
N VAL A 473 3.52 -1.58 -29.81
CA VAL A 473 4.40 -2.20 -30.80
C VAL A 473 4.06 -1.61 -32.16
N LEU A 474 5.04 -1.01 -32.83
CA LEU A 474 4.83 -0.48 -34.18
C LEU A 474 5.23 -1.55 -35.20
N THR A 475 4.26 -2.01 -35.99
CA THR A 475 4.51 -2.90 -37.13
C THR A 475 3.98 -2.23 -38.39
N ARG A 476 4.79 -2.21 -39.44
CA ARG A 476 4.41 -1.65 -40.74
C ARG A 476 4.24 -2.78 -41.74
N VAL A 477 3.08 -2.85 -42.38
CA VAL A 477 2.73 -3.86 -43.38
C VAL A 477 2.81 -3.21 -44.76
N PRO A 478 3.38 -3.87 -45.78
CA PRO A 478 3.38 -3.35 -47.14
C PRO A 478 1.94 -3.07 -47.58
N GLU A 479 1.68 -1.93 -48.22
CA GLU A 479 0.40 -1.74 -48.91
C GLU A 479 0.19 -2.92 -49.87
N PRO A 480 -1.00 -3.54 -49.89
CA PRO A 480 -1.32 -4.49 -50.95
C PRO A 480 -1.17 -3.74 -52.26
N VAL A 481 -0.17 -4.14 -53.06
CA VAL A 481 -0.03 -3.64 -54.43
C VAL A 481 -1.31 -4.10 -55.11
N ALA A 482 -2.18 -3.14 -55.47
CA ALA A 482 -3.37 -3.45 -56.25
C ALA A 482 -2.90 -4.25 -57.45
N ASP A 483 -3.29 -5.53 -57.51
CA ASP A 483 -2.97 -6.39 -58.65
C ASP A 483 -3.32 -5.58 -59.88
N ALA A 484 -2.30 -5.21 -60.65
CA ALA A 484 -2.49 -4.59 -61.94
C ALA A 484 -3.31 -5.61 -62.72
N ALA A 485 -4.62 -5.35 -62.83
CA ALA A 485 -5.56 -6.20 -63.52
C ALA A 485 -4.92 -6.55 -64.86
N GLY A 486 -4.54 -7.81 -65.01
CA GLY A 486 -3.81 -8.30 -66.15
C GLY A 486 -4.60 -7.98 -67.40
N GLY A 487 -4.15 -6.95 -68.12
CA GLY A 487 -4.50 -6.74 -69.50
C GLY A 487 -3.86 -7.87 -70.30
N TYR A 488 -4.59 -8.97 -70.46
CA TYR A 488 -4.33 -9.88 -71.57
C TYR A 488 -4.71 -9.13 -72.86
N ILE A 489 -3.71 -8.82 -73.68
CA ILE A 489 -3.88 -8.47 -75.10
C ILE A 489 -3.77 -9.75 -75.91
#